data_AF-A0A3B3V374-F1
#
_entry.id   AF-A0A3B3V374-F1
#
_cell.length_a   1.000
_cell.length_b   1.000
_cell.length_c   1.000
_cell.angle_alpha   90.00
_cell.angle_beta   90.00
_cell.angle_gamma   90.00
#
_symmetry.space_group_name_H-M   'P 1'
#
loop_
_entity.id
_entity.type
_entity.pdbx_description
1 polymer ?
#
loop_
_entity_poly.entity_id
_entity_poly.type
_entity_poly.pdbx_seq_one_letter_code
_entity_poly.pdbx_strand_id
1 'polypeptide(L)' 'MFTAIYFVIGPYLMFCFLQKTKRDVNNFDQDFTREEPVLTPVDDSIIKQINQDEFKGFSYFGDETS' A
#
# COMPACT_ATOMS: atom_id res chain seq x y z
N MET A 1 -9.53 18.57 -5.44
CA MET A 1 -10.47 18.00 -4.46
C MET A 1 -9.65 17.35 -3.37
N PHE A 2 -9.66 17.91 -2.16
CA PHE A 2 -8.95 17.38 -1.00
C PHE A 2 -9.84 16.35 -0.30
N THR A 3 -9.31 15.18 0.04
CA THR A 3 -10.07 14.16 0.81
C THR A 3 -9.74 14.37 2.29
N ALA A 4 -10.77 14.59 3.10
CA ALA A 4 -10.65 14.68 4.55
C ALA A 4 -11.44 13.52 5.18
N ILE A 5 -10.77 12.73 6.01
CA ILE A 5 -11.40 11.64 6.78
C ILE A 5 -11.43 12.06 8.24
N TYR A 6 -12.62 12.08 8.82
CA TYR A 6 -12.83 12.48 10.22
C TYR A 6 -13.11 11.25 11.07
N PHE A 7 -12.31 11.07 12.12
CA PHE A 7 -12.57 10.08 13.16
C PHE A 7 -12.95 10.81 14.45
N VAL A 8 -14.11 10.45 15.00
CA VAL A 8 -14.54 10.95 16.31
C VAL A 8 -13.90 10.07 17.38
N ILE A 9 -12.88 10.60 18.05
CA ILE A 9 -12.22 9.94 19.18
C ILE A 9 -12.83 10.53 20.46
N GLY A 10 -14.07 10.16 20.73
CA GLY A 10 -14.81 10.63 21.91
C GLY A 10 -15.44 12.01 21.75
N PRO A 11 -16.04 12.55 22.83
CA PRO A 11 -17.00 13.67 22.76
C PRO A 11 -16.38 15.03 22.39
N TYR A 12 -15.05 15.17 22.46
CA TYR A 12 -14.37 16.46 22.27
C TYR A 12 -13.19 16.42 21.31
N LEU A 13 -12.82 15.25 20.78
CA LEU A 13 -11.66 15.10 19.90
C LEU A 13 -12.10 14.57 18.54
N MET A 14 -12.07 15.47 17.56
CA MET A 14 -12.24 15.12 16.16
C MET A 14 -10.86 15.06 15.52
N PHE A 15 -10.40 13.86 15.18
CA PHE A 15 -9.15 13.67 14.45
C PHE A 15 -9.42 13.79 12.94
N CYS A 16 -8.74 14.71 12.27
CA CYS A 16 -8.88 14.94 10.84
C CYS A 16 -7.63 14.45 10.11
N PHE A 17 -7.77 13.40 9.31
CA PHE A 17 -6.77 12.98 8.34
C PHE A 17 -6.93 13.79 7.07
N LEU A 18 -5.95 14.65 6.78
CA LEU A 18 -5.93 15.48 5.59
C LEU A 18 -5.03 14.84 4.53
N GLN A 19 -5.60 14.47 3.39
CA GLN A 19 -4.83 14.02 2.23
C GLN A 19 -4.87 15.12 1.15
N LYS A 20 -3.74 15.80 0.93
CA LYS A 20 -3.66 16.97 0.06
C LYS A 20 -3.75 16.61 -1.42
N THR A 21 -3.24 15.45 -1.82
CA THR A 21 -3.25 14.99 -3.21
C THR A 21 -3.44 13.48 -3.29
N LYS A 22 -3.76 12.96 -4.48
CA LYS A 22 -3.94 11.50 -4.69
C LYS A 22 -2.69 10.68 -4.33
N ARG A 23 -1.49 11.28 -4.36
CA ARG A 23 -0.21 10.65 -4.01
C ARG A 23 0.39 11.19 -2.72
N ASP A 24 -0.42 11.84 -1.89
CA ASP A 24 0.07 12.39 -0.62
C ASP A 24 0.40 11.25 0.35
N VAL A 25 1.62 11.26 0.86
CA VAL A 25 2.18 10.26 1.77
C VAL A 25 2.42 10.80 3.18
N ASN A 26 1.91 12.00 3.50
CA ASN A 26 2.11 12.65 4.81
C ASN A 26 1.63 11.84 6.02
N ASN A 27 0.76 10.83 5.82
CA ASN A 27 0.25 9.95 6.87
C ASN A 27 1.05 8.63 6.98
N PHE A 28 2.12 8.47 6.19
CA PHE A 28 3.01 7.32 6.22
C PHE A 28 4.36 7.73 6.83
N ASP A 29 5.13 6.76 7.33
CA ASP A 29 6.46 7.03 7.86
C ASP A 29 7.38 7.62 6.77
N GLN A 30 8.16 8.62 7.15
CA GLN A 30 9.08 9.27 6.23
C GLN A 30 10.23 8.36 5.83
N ASP A 31 10.59 7.39 6.65
CA ASP A 31 11.68 6.47 6.35
C ASP A 31 11.36 5.63 5.11
N PHE A 32 10.12 5.14 4.95
CA PHE A 32 9.71 4.38 3.77
C PHE A 32 9.45 5.23 2.52
N THR A 33 9.05 6.50 2.69
CA THR A 33 8.66 7.36 1.55
C THR A 33 9.83 8.09 0.91
N ARG A 34 10.99 8.08 1.57
CA ARG A 34 12.25 8.67 1.08
C ARG A 34 13.10 7.66 0.31
N GLU A 35 12.93 6.37 0.57
CA GLU A 35 13.63 5.32 -0.15
C GLU A 35 13.16 5.23 -1.60
N GLU A 36 14.06 4.84 -2.50
CA GLU A 36 13.69 4.60 -3.89
C GLU A 36 12.77 3.35 -3.97
N PRO A 37 11.70 3.38 -4.79
CA PRO A 37 10.77 2.27 -4.92
C PRO A 37 11.37 1.16 -5.79
N VAL A 38 12.43 0.53 -5.29
CA VAL A 38 13.14 -0.56 -5.96
C VAL A 38 12.74 -1.89 -5.33
N LEU A 39 12.58 -2.91 -6.18
CA LEU A 39 12.44 -4.27 -5.69
C LEU A 39 13.83 -4.82 -5.36
N THR A 40 13.98 -5.38 -4.16
CA THR A 40 15.21 -6.07 -3.79
C THR A 40 15.50 -7.18 -4.83
N PRO A 41 16.69 -7.20 -5.44
CA PRO A 41 17.03 -8.24 -6.41
C PRO A 41 17.02 -9.62 -5.74
N VAL A 42 16.46 -10.60 -6.43
CA VAL A 42 16.38 -11.99 -5.96
C VAL A 42 17.30 -12.85 -6.81
N ASP A 43 17.98 -13.81 -6.19
CA ASP A 43 18.82 -14.78 -6.88
C ASP A 43 17.95 -15.83 -7.62
N ASP A 44 18.24 -16.04 -8.90
CA ASP A 44 17.61 -17.05 -9.75
C ASP A 44 17.71 -18.47 -9.17
N SER A 45 18.74 -18.74 -8.36
CA SER A 45 18.93 -20.03 -7.68
C SER A 45 17.78 -20.32 -6.71
N ILE A 46 17.32 -19.29 -5.99
CA ILE A 46 16.21 -19.38 -5.02
C ILE A 46 14.89 -19.58 -5.77
N ILE A 47 14.68 -18.84 -6.86
CA ILE A 47 13.46 -18.91 -7.67
C ILE A 47 13.26 -20.33 -8.22
N LYS A 48 14.33 -20.99 -8.68
CA LYS A 48 14.30 -22.36 -9.22
C LYS A 48 14.04 -23.44 -8.16
N GLN A 49 14.31 -23.16 -6.88
CA GLN A 49 14.05 -24.08 -5.78
C GLN A 49 12.59 -24.04 -5.28
N ILE A 50 11.85 -22.98 -5.62
CA ILE A 50 10.47 -22.78 -5.20
C ILE A 50 9.52 -23.54 -6.14
N ASN A 51 8.59 -24.29 -5.55
CA ASN A 51 7.55 -25.00 -6.30
C ASN A 51 6.49 -24.03 -6.87
N GLN A 52 6.57 -23.76 -8.17
CA GLN A 52 5.67 -22.81 -8.85
C GLN A 52 4.20 -23.27 -8.90
N ASP A 53 3.95 -24.57 -8.72
CA ASP A 53 2.58 -25.10 -8.70
C ASP A 53 1.77 -24.59 -7.50
N GLU A 54 2.43 -24.19 -6.41
CA GLU A 54 1.77 -23.63 -5.21
C GLU A 54 1.11 -22.27 -5.50
N PHE A 55 1.57 -21.56 -6.53
CA PHE A 55 1.03 -20.26 -6.92
C PHE A 55 -0.04 -20.37 -8.02
N LYS A 56 -0.44 -21.58 -8.42
CA LYS A 56 -1.54 -21.77 -9.37
C LYS A 56 -2.85 -21.22 -8.78
N GLY A 57 -3.50 -20.34 -9.52
CA GLY A 57 -4.72 -19.66 -9.07
C GLY A 57 -4.47 -18.41 -8.21
N PHE A 58 -3.22 -17.94 -8.09
CA PHE A 58 -2.90 -16.70 -7.38
C PHE A 58 -3.46 -15.45 -8.06
N SER A 59 -3.54 -15.44 -9.39
CA SER A 59 -4.03 -14.28 -10.15
C SER A 59 -5.50 -14.01 -9.86
N TYR A 60 -5.78 -12.84 -9.28
CA TYR A 60 -7.11 -12.33 -9.00
C TYR A 60 -7.32 -10.99 -9.71
N PHE A 61 -8.48 -10.84 -10.35
CA PHE A 61 -8.96 -9.56 -10.86
C PHE A 61 -10.21 -9.21 -10.06
N GLY A 62 -10.21 -8.08 -9.36
CA GLY A 62 -11.40 -7.59 -8.68
C GLY A 62 -12.50 -7.25 -9.69
N ASP A 63 -13.76 -7.43 -9.30
CA ASP A 63 -14.94 -7.23 -10.16
C ASP A 63 -15.20 -5.76 -10.55
N GLU A 64 -14.27 -4.87 -10.24
CA GLU A 64 -14.37 -3.42 -10.41
C GLU A 64 -13.44 -2.91 -11.52
N THR A 65 -13.70 -3.40 -12.73
CA THR A 65 -13.33 -2.73 -13.98
C THR A 65 -14.61 -2.42 -14.77
N SER A 66 -15.39 -1.46 -14.29
CA SER A 66 -16.49 -0.81 -15.03
C SER A 66 -16.61 0.65 -14.62
#